data_AF-A0A9W3AKE6-F1
#
_entry.id   AF-A0A9W3AKE6-F1
#
_cell.length_a   1.000
_cell.length_b   1.000
_cell.length_c   1.000
_cell.angle_alpha   90.00
_cell.angle_beta   90.00
_cell.angle_gamma   90.00
#
_symmetry.space_group_name_H-M   'P 1'
#
loop_
_entity.id
_entity.type
_entity.pdbx_description
1 polymer ?
#
loop_
_entity_poly.entity_id
_entity_poly.type
_entity_poly.pdbx_seq_one_letter_code
_entity_poly.pdbx_strand_id
1 'polypeptide(L)'
;MHILRMALDLKEEIYNVILAAAEMDLSNYGSTFQFECGGGDDEMSEAAEKLVQMGDGLTQKYGKKDCDQLIEDITQCLLAKSENINQWLSAHGAEINPTLDISATSVLSGIYVGFREKLGSYLFSKKEEGKEMQDISLVVSIAKGVCKSLHDSPFNGVSLAATLASNFIAENYQQFLLNQGGLVEAVTASQP
;
A
#
# COMPACT_ATOMS: atom_id res chain seq x y z
N MET A 1 14.38 -9.94 -20.13
CA MET A 1 14.35 -8.47 -19.98
C MET A 1 12.92 -7.91 -19.91
N HIS A 2 11.94 -8.47 -20.63
CA HIS A 2 10.53 -8.02 -20.57
C HIS A 2 9.83 -8.21 -19.21
N ILE A 3 9.98 -9.37 -18.56
CA ILE A 3 9.24 -9.70 -17.31
C ILE A 3 9.66 -8.82 -16.13
N LEU A 4 10.96 -8.51 -16.00
CA LEU A 4 11.47 -7.63 -14.94
C LEU A 4 10.95 -6.20 -15.08
N ARG A 5 10.79 -5.72 -16.32
CA ARG A 5 10.22 -4.40 -16.59
C ARG A 5 8.74 -4.35 -16.25
N MET A 6 7.96 -5.35 -16.68
CA MET A 6 6.53 -5.46 -16.35
C MET A 6 6.27 -5.56 -14.84
N ALA A 7 7.14 -6.22 -14.08
CA ALA A 7 7.01 -6.31 -12.62
C ALA A 7 7.32 -4.99 -11.91
N LEU A 8 8.25 -4.18 -12.45
CA LEU A 8 8.52 -2.83 -11.96
C LEU A 8 7.36 -1.89 -12.27
N ASP A 9 6.86 -1.92 -13.51
CA ASP A 9 5.70 -1.13 -13.94
C ASP A 9 4.47 -1.45 -13.08
N LEU A 10 4.24 -2.73 -12.76
CA LEU A 10 3.15 -3.15 -11.86
C LEU A 10 3.32 -2.63 -10.42
N LYS A 11 4.53 -2.64 -9.86
CA LYS A 11 4.77 -2.12 -8.50
C LYS A 11 4.52 -0.62 -8.42
N GLU A 12 4.89 0.12 -9.46
CA GLU A 12 4.64 1.54 -9.59
C GLU A 12 3.15 1.84 -9.72
N GLU A 13 2.42 1.08 -10.54
CA GLU A 13 0.96 1.15 -10.66
C GLU A 13 0.26 0.91 -9.33
N ILE A 14 0.60 -0.17 -8.61
CA ILE A 14 0.04 -0.47 -7.28
C ILE A 14 0.33 0.66 -6.29
N TYR A 15 1.57 1.17 -6.29
CA TYR A 15 2.00 2.25 -5.41
C TYR A 15 1.17 3.53 -5.65
N ASN A 16 0.98 3.93 -6.90
CA ASN A 16 0.21 5.12 -7.26
C ASN A 16 -1.27 4.99 -6.87
N VAL A 17 -1.87 3.80 -7.05
CA VAL A 17 -3.24 3.52 -6.59
C VAL A 17 -3.38 3.65 -5.07
N ILE A 18 -2.38 3.20 -4.30
CA ILE A 18 -2.39 3.35 -2.83
C ILE A 18 -2.24 4.81 -2.42
N LEU A 19 -1.40 5.59 -3.10
CA LEU A 19 -1.30 7.03 -2.84
C LEU A 19 -2.61 7.75 -3.15
N ALA A 20 -3.23 7.48 -4.31
CA ALA A 20 -4.54 8.01 -4.66
C ALA A 20 -5.60 7.64 -3.60
N ALA A 21 -5.61 6.39 -3.12
CA ALA A 21 -6.50 5.97 -2.04
C ALA A 21 -6.27 6.76 -0.73
N ALA A 22 -5.02 7.10 -0.41
CA ALA A 22 -4.68 7.92 0.76
C ALA A 22 -5.12 9.39 0.58
N GLU A 23 -4.97 9.96 -0.62
CA GLU A 23 -5.39 11.32 -0.97
C GLU A 23 -6.89 11.55 -0.82
N MET A 24 -7.71 10.55 -1.15
CA MET A 24 -9.17 10.62 -1.04
C MET A 24 -9.64 10.99 0.38
N ASP A 25 -8.94 10.51 1.41
CA ASP A 25 -9.26 10.81 2.81
C ASP A 25 -8.67 12.17 3.27
N LEU A 26 -7.56 12.58 2.68
CA LEU A 26 -6.81 13.79 3.06
C LEU A 26 -7.40 15.06 2.42
N SER A 27 -7.96 14.96 1.22
CA SER A 27 -8.66 16.06 0.54
C SER A 27 -9.94 16.50 1.29
N ASN A 28 -10.57 15.58 2.03
CA ASN A 28 -11.69 15.89 2.94
C ASN A 28 -11.28 16.72 4.18
N TYR A 29 -9.97 16.87 4.45
CA TYR A 29 -9.43 17.67 5.55
C TYR A 29 -9.07 19.12 5.18
N GLY A 30 -9.42 19.57 3.97
CA GLY A 30 -9.31 20.98 3.56
C GLY A 30 -7.91 21.40 3.07
N SER A 31 -6.98 20.47 2.94
CA SER A 31 -5.68 20.67 2.30
C SER A 31 -5.75 20.29 0.82
N THR A 32 -5.42 21.22 -0.07
CA THR A 32 -4.99 20.94 -1.45
C THR A 32 -3.66 20.19 -1.41
N PHE A 33 -3.69 18.92 -1.05
CA PHE A 33 -2.54 18.05 -1.05
C PHE A 33 -2.68 17.12 -2.26
N GLN A 34 -1.82 17.34 -3.25
CA GLN A 34 -1.56 16.41 -4.34
C GLN A 34 -0.19 15.82 -4.04
N PHE A 35 -0.11 14.51 -3.82
CA PHE A 35 1.13 13.82 -4.08
C PHE A 35 1.45 14.08 -5.56
N GLU A 36 2.72 14.27 -5.89
CA GLU A 36 3.16 14.29 -7.28
C GLU A 36 3.01 12.85 -7.86
N CYS A 37 1.78 12.35 -7.90
CA CYS A 37 1.35 11.29 -8.80
C CYS A 37 1.64 11.86 -10.19
N GLY A 38 2.68 11.36 -10.85
CA GLY A 38 3.02 11.77 -12.20
C GLY A 38 1.83 11.53 -13.11
N GLY A 39 1.07 12.59 -13.41
CA GLY A 39 -0.16 12.53 -14.18
C GLY A 39 -1.30 11.91 -13.38
N GLY A 40 -2.33 12.71 -13.09
CA GLY A 40 -3.64 12.17 -12.74
C GLY A 40 -4.19 11.43 -13.95
N ASP A 41 -3.92 10.13 -14.05
CA ASP A 41 -4.71 9.24 -14.88
C ASP A 41 -5.99 8.97 -14.08
N ASP A 42 -7.12 9.49 -14.59
CA ASP A 42 -8.46 9.31 -14.01
C ASP A 42 -8.73 7.84 -13.63
N GLU A 43 -8.15 6.91 -14.40
CA GLU A 43 -8.22 5.45 -14.19
C GLU A 43 -7.61 4.97 -12.86
N MET A 44 -6.47 5.55 -12.42
CA MET A 44 -5.86 5.17 -11.12
C MET A 44 -6.69 5.66 -9.94
N SER A 45 -7.30 6.84 -10.08
CA SER A 45 -8.18 7.40 -9.05
C SER A 45 -9.49 6.61 -8.96
N GLU A 46 -10.08 6.24 -10.10
CA GLU A 46 -11.26 5.37 -10.14
C GLU A 46 -10.96 3.96 -9.58
N ALA A 47 -9.80 3.39 -9.90
CA ALA A 47 -9.37 2.11 -9.36
C ALA A 47 -9.18 2.18 -7.84
N ALA A 48 -8.54 3.25 -7.35
CA ALA A 48 -8.38 3.51 -5.92
C ALA A 48 -9.75 3.63 -5.22
N GLU A 49 -10.70 4.38 -5.79
CA GLU A 49 -12.04 4.53 -5.23
C GLU A 49 -12.76 3.18 -5.11
N LYS A 50 -12.76 2.37 -6.16
CA LYS A 50 -13.40 1.04 -6.15
C LYS A 50 -12.76 0.11 -5.12
N LEU A 51 -11.42 0.09 -5.03
CA LEU A 51 -10.70 -0.72 -4.06
C LEU A 51 -11.00 -0.27 -2.63
N VAL A 52 -11.06 1.04 -2.39
CA VAL A 52 -11.42 1.59 -1.07
C VAL A 52 -12.86 1.24 -0.70
N GLN A 53 -13.82 1.37 -1.62
CA GLN A 53 -15.22 1.00 -1.34
C GLN A 53 -15.35 -0.49 -0.97
N MET A 54 -14.69 -1.37 -1.73
CA MET A 54 -14.67 -2.81 -1.46
C MET A 54 -13.96 -3.12 -0.14
N GLY A 55 -12.78 -2.56 0.08
CA GLY A 55 -11.95 -2.79 1.26
C GLY A 55 -12.61 -2.27 2.53
N ASP A 56 -13.23 -1.09 2.49
CA ASP A 56 -13.94 -0.52 3.64
C ASP A 56 -15.19 -1.34 3.97
N GLY A 57 -15.91 -1.85 2.97
CA GLY A 57 -16.99 -2.83 3.18
C GLY A 57 -16.50 -4.11 3.87
N LEU A 58 -15.33 -4.62 3.49
CA LEU A 58 -14.70 -5.78 4.12
C LEU A 58 -14.21 -5.48 5.54
N THR A 59 -13.68 -4.28 5.80
CA THR A 59 -13.27 -3.89 7.17
C THR A 59 -14.47 -3.88 8.12
N GLN A 60 -15.64 -3.45 7.65
CA GLN A 60 -16.87 -3.51 8.43
C GLN A 60 -17.33 -4.95 8.67
N LYS A 61 -17.26 -5.81 7.64
CA LYS A 61 -17.61 -7.24 7.72
C LYS A 61 -16.70 -8.01 8.69
N TYR A 62 -15.38 -7.76 8.66
CA TYR A 62 -14.40 -8.53 9.41
C TYR A 62 -14.11 -8.00 10.82
N GLY A 63 -14.62 -6.82 11.15
CA GLY A 63 -14.50 -6.18 12.45
C GLY A 63 -13.66 -4.92 12.36
N LYS A 64 -14.33 -3.75 12.25
CA LYS A 64 -13.67 -2.45 12.11
C LYS A 64 -12.61 -2.21 13.20
N LYS A 65 -12.91 -2.59 14.44
CA LYS A 65 -11.98 -2.44 15.57
C LYS A 65 -10.68 -3.25 15.39
N ASP A 66 -10.76 -4.44 14.81
CA ASP A 66 -9.58 -5.28 14.57
C ASP A 66 -8.72 -4.69 13.44
N CYS A 67 -9.36 -4.15 12.39
CA CYS A 67 -8.67 -3.37 11.35
C CYS A 67 -8.01 -2.11 11.92
N ASP A 68 -8.74 -1.33 12.71
CA ASP A 68 -8.23 -0.09 13.31
C ASP A 68 -7.02 -0.37 14.23
N GLN A 69 -7.09 -1.46 15.02
CA GLN A 69 -5.96 -1.90 15.85
C GLN A 69 -4.75 -2.32 14.99
N LEU A 70 -4.99 -3.03 13.88
CA LEU A 70 -3.91 -3.43 12.97
C LEU A 70 -3.24 -2.20 12.33
N ILE A 71 -4.03 -1.20 11.92
CA ILE A 71 -3.53 0.07 11.39
C ILE A 71 -2.65 0.76 12.45
N GLU A 72 -3.13 0.86 13.69
CA GLU A 72 -2.37 1.45 14.79
C GLU A 72 -1.05 0.70 15.04
N ASP A 73 -1.11 -0.63 15.13
CA ASP A 73 0.03 -1.51 15.33
C ASP A 73 1.12 -1.35 14.26
N ILE A 74 0.71 -1.28 12.99
CA ILE A 74 1.62 -1.06 11.86
C ILE A 74 2.20 0.36 11.95
N THR A 75 1.36 1.37 12.19
CA THR A 75 1.77 2.77 12.31
C THR A 75 2.82 2.96 13.41
N GLN A 76 2.59 2.40 14.60
CA GLN A 76 3.54 2.48 15.72
C GLN A 76 4.86 1.77 15.41
N CYS A 77 4.82 0.64 14.70
CA CYS A 77 6.02 -0.05 14.25
C CYS A 77 6.87 0.82 13.30
N LEU A 78 6.23 1.51 12.36
CA LEU A 78 6.89 2.42 11.42
C LEU A 78 7.44 3.66 12.13
N LEU A 79 6.67 4.27 13.02
CA LEU A 79 7.08 5.41 13.84
C LEU A 79 8.30 5.09 14.70
N ALA A 80 8.29 3.95 15.39
CA ALA A 80 9.39 3.50 16.26
C ALA A 80 10.70 3.27 15.50
N LYS A 81 10.65 3.08 14.17
CA LYS A 81 11.82 2.86 13.32
C LYS A 81 12.15 4.04 12.41
N SER A 82 11.34 5.10 12.43
CA SER A 82 11.44 6.27 11.53
C SER A 82 12.80 6.95 11.54
N GLU A 83 13.43 7.10 12.72
CA GLU A 83 14.76 7.71 12.84
C GLU A 83 15.83 6.86 12.12
N ASN A 84 15.82 5.54 12.31
CA ASN A 84 16.75 4.63 11.65
C ASN A 84 16.56 4.63 10.13
N ILE A 85 15.32 4.78 9.65
CA ILE A 85 14.99 4.89 8.23
C ILE A 85 15.58 6.17 7.65
N ASN A 86 15.32 7.31 8.28
CA ASN A 86 15.80 8.61 7.83
C ASN A 86 17.33 8.68 7.80
N GLN A 87 17.99 8.12 8.82
CA GLN A 87 19.45 8.01 8.87
C GLN A 87 19.99 7.18 7.69
N TRP A 88 19.36 6.04 7.40
CA TRP A 88 19.77 5.20 6.28
C TRP A 88 19.56 5.88 4.93
N LEU A 89 18.38 6.46 4.68
CA LEU A 89 18.07 7.19 3.45
C LEU A 89 19.06 8.33 3.21
N SER A 90 19.33 9.12 4.25
CA SER A 90 20.27 10.24 4.19
C SER A 90 21.70 9.78 3.89
N ALA A 91 22.14 8.68 4.52
CA ALA A 91 23.49 8.14 4.31
C ALA A 91 23.72 7.58 2.90
N HIS A 92 22.65 7.16 2.21
CA HIS A 92 22.73 6.52 0.90
C HIS A 92 22.22 7.39 -0.25
N GLY A 93 21.75 8.62 0.04
CA GLY A 93 21.09 9.46 -0.96
C GLY A 93 19.89 8.76 -1.60
N ALA A 94 19.21 7.90 -0.83
CA ALA A 94 18.10 7.09 -1.31
C ALA A 94 16.77 7.79 -1.02
N GLU A 95 15.81 7.61 -1.91
CA GLU A 95 14.46 8.15 -1.79
C GLU A 95 13.45 7.02 -1.65
N ILE A 96 12.36 7.29 -0.94
CA ILE A 96 11.28 6.32 -0.77
C ILE A 96 10.42 6.34 -2.04
N ASN A 97 10.46 5.23 -2.79
CA ASN A 97 9.75 5.07 -4.05
C ASN A 97 9.44 3.57 -4.27
N PRO A 98 8.53 3.21 -5.20
CA PRO A 98 8.13 1.81 -5.44
C PRO A 98 9.27 0.88 -5.88
N THR A 99 10.38 1.42 -6.38
CA THR A 99 11.56 0.65 -6.81
C THR A 99 12.61 0.48 -5.71
N LEU A 100 12.39 1.09 -4.53
CA LEU A 100 13.30 0.98 -3.40
C LEU A 100 13.49 -0.49 -3.02
N ASP A 101 14.73 -0.95 -3.07
CA ASP A 101 15.08 -2.29 -2.63
C ASP A 101 15.03 -2.37 -1.10
N ILE A 102 13.86 -2.78 -0.59
CA ILE A 102 13.60 -3.04 0.83
C ILE A 102 14.50 -4.14 1.42
N SER A 103 15.17 -4.94 0.59
CA SER A 103 16.13 -5.96 1.04
C SER A 103 17.56 -5.44 1.19
N ALA A 104 17.85 -4.22 0.72
CA ALA A 104 19.20 -3.66 0.67
C ALA A 104 19.85 -3.43 2.06
N THR A 105 19.06 -3.44 3.14
CA THR A 105 19.55 -3.22 4.50
C THR A 105 18.73 -3.99 5.53
N SER A 106 19.36 -4.35 6.65
CA SER A 106 18.70 -4.95 7.81
C SER A 106 17.62 -4.04 8.42
N VAL A 107 17.72 -2.73 8.23
CA VAL A 107 16.73 -1.76 8.73
C VAL A 107 15.43 -1.88 7.94
N LEU A 108 15.49 -1.66 6.62
CA LEU A 108 14.33 -1.73 5.72
C LEU A 108 13.73 -3.14 5.66
N SER A 109 14.56 -4.18 5.61
CA SER A 109 14.07 -5.55 5.61
C SER A 109 13.38 -5.91 6.93
N GLY A 110 13.92 -5.48 8.08
CA GLY A 110 13.27 -5.69 9.38
C GLY A 110 11.93 -4.96 9.51
N ILE A 111 11.79 -3.79 8.89
CA ILE A 111 10.51 -3.07 8.81
C ILE A 111 9.52 -3.83 7.95
N TYR A 112 9.94 -4.24 6.75
CA TYR A 112 9.08 -4.98 5.84
C TYR A 112 8.63 -6.31 6.43
N VAL A 113 9.51 -7.04 7.13
CA VAL A 113 9.15 -8.27 7.85
C VAL A 113 8.06 -7.99 8.88
N GLY A 114 8.21 -6.97 9.73
CA GLY A 114 7.18 -6.63 10.73
C GLY A 114 5.85 -6.20 10.10
N PHE A 115 5.90 -5.43 9.01
CA PHE A 115 4.71 -5.06 8.23
C PHE A 115 4.02 -6.30 7.64
N ARG A 116 4.78 -7.15 6.95
CA ARG A 116 4.32 -8.37 6.30
C ARG A 116 3.76 -9.37 7.29
N GLU A 117 4.38 -9.56 8.45
CA GLU A 117 3.90 -10.48 9.49
C GLU A 117 2.55 -10.05 10.05
N LYS A 118 2.40 -8.75 10.39
CA LYS A 118 1.15 -8.20 10.92
C LYS A 118 0.02 -8.27 9.88
N LEU A 119 0.26 -7.74 8.69
CA LEU A 119 -0.71 -7.71 7.61
C LEU A 119 -1.05 -9.12 7.10
N GLY A 120 -0.03 -9.96 6.91
CA GLY A 120 -0.17 -11.34 6.43
C GLY A 120 -0.91 -12.23 7.42
N SER A 121 -0.65 -12.12 8.73
CA SER A 121 -1.39 -12.88 9.73
C SER A 121 -2.87 -12.51 9.76
N TYR A 122 -3.17 -11.21 9.63
CA TYR A 122 -4.54 -10.74 9.54
C TYR A 122 -5.24 -11.27 8.29
N LEU A 123 -4.64 -11.10 7.11
CA LEU A 123 -5.20 -11.59 5.85
C LEU A 123 -5.38 -13.10 5.85
N PHE A 124 -4.40 -13.87 6.33
CA PHE A 124 -4.49 -15.33 6.42
C PHE A 124 -5.71 -15.77 7.24
N SER A 125 -6.04 -15.04 8.31
CA SER A 125 -7.23 -15.32 9.13
C SER A 125 -8.56 -15.04 8.44
N LYS A 126 -8.55 -14.26 7.34
CA LYS A 126 -9.74 -13.84 6.59
C LYS A 126 -9.76 -14.38 5.15
N LYS A 127 -8.71 -15.09 4.74
CA LYS A 127 -8.50 -15.50 3.35
C LYS A 127 -9.56 -16.49 2.89
N GLU A 128 -10.17 -16.19 1.76
CA GLU A 128 -11.05 -17.09 1.03
C GLU A 128 -10.38 -17.44 -0.33
N GLU A 129 -10.44 -18.70 -0.75
CA GLU A 129 -9.85 -19.10 -2.03
C GLU A 129 -10.57 -18.43 -3.22
N GLY A 130 -9.79 -17.92 -4.19
CA GLY A 130 -10.32 -17.24 -5.38
C GLY A 130 -10.88 -15.83 -5.10
N LYS A 131 -10.47 -15.20 -3.99
CA LYS A 131 -10.87 -13.84 -3.59
C LYS A 131 -9.70 -12.86 -3.57
N GLU A 132 -8.76 -12.97 -4.51
CA GLU A 132 -7.55 -12.16 -4.60
C GLU A 132 -7.85 -10.65 -4.59
N MET A 133 -8.90 -10.20 -5.31
CA MET A 133 -9.29 -8.78 -5.32
C MET A 133 -9.86 -8.28 -3.99
N GLN A 134 -10.47 -9.17 -3.19
CA GLN A 134 -10.91 -8.82 -1.83
C GLN A 134 -9.71 -8.68 -0.90
N ASP A 135 -8.70 -9.55 -1.05
CA ASP A 135 -7.47 -9.45 -0.28
C ASP A 135 -6.69 -8.17 -0.65
N ILE A 136 -6.57 -7.87 -1.94
CA ILE A 136 -5.91 -6.66 -2.45
C ILE A 136 -6.63 -5.40 -1.96
N SER A 137 -7.97 -5.34 -2.07
CA SER A 137 -8.74 -4.19 -1.58
C SER A 137 -8.61 -3.98 -0.07
N LEU A 138 -8.57 -5.07 0.70
CA LEU A 138 -8.34 -5.00 2.14
C LEU A 138 -6.93 -4.48 2.47
N VAL A 139 -5.90 -4.90 1.73
CA VAL A 139 -4.53 -4.34 1.86
C VAL A 139 -4.54 -2.84 1.57
N VAL A 140 -5.20 -2.41 0.50
CA VAL A 140 -5.28 -1.00 0.11
C VAL A 140 -6.00 -0.17 1.18
N SER A 141 -7.12 -0.63 1.72
CA SER A 141 -7.82 0.08 2.82
C SER A 141 -6.99 0.16 4.10
N ILE A 142 -6.25 -0.89 4.46
CA ILE A 142 -5.35 -0.86 5.63
C ILE A 142 -4.19 0.10 5.37
N ALA A 143 -3.56 0.02 4.19
CA ALA A 143 -2.47 0.91 3.79
C ALA A 143 -2.92 2.38 3.78
N LYS A 144 -4.11 2.68 3.26
CA LYS A 144 -4.77 3.99 3.34
C LYS A 144 -4.84 4.49 4.78
N GLY A 145 -5.32 3.66 5.71
CA GLY A 145 -5.39 3.99 7.12
C GLY A 145 -4.02 4.30 7.74
N VAL A 146 -3.00 3.49 7.43
CA VAL A 146 -1.62 3.72 7.89
C VAL A 146 -1.05 5.02 7.32
N CYS A 147 -1.23 5.27 6.01
CA CYS A 147 -0.82 6.51 5.36
C CYS A 147 -1.44 7.73 6.06
N LYS A 148 -2.75 7.67 6.34
CA LYS A 148 -3.47 8.73 7.06
C LYS A 148 -2.89 8.96 8.46
N SER A 149 -2.60 7.91 9.22
CA SER A 149 -2.01 8.04 10.56
C SER A 149 -0.56 8.56 10.54
N LEU A 150 0.15 8.37 9.43
CA LEU A 150 1.53 8.84 9.24
C LEU A 150 1.63 10.21 8.56
N HIS A 151 0.53 10.78 8.06
CA HIS A 151 0.54 12.05 7.31
C HIS A 151 1.22 13.19 8.08
N ASP A 152 0.88 13.36 9.36
CA ASP A 152 1.40 14.46 10.19
C ASP A 152 2.77 14.14 10.81
N SER A 153 3.36 12.99 10.45
CA SER A 153 4.66 12.60 11.00
C SER A 153 5.81 13.36 10.32
N PRO A 154 6.90 13.65 11.05
CA PRO A 154 8.04 14.40 10.52
C PRO A 154 8.91 13.63 9.51
N PHE A 155 8.50 12.41 9.12
CA PHE A 155 9.20 11.57 8.15
C PHE A 155 8.25 11.21 7.01
N ASN A 156 8.78 10.85 5.84
CA ASN A 156 7.98 10.50 4.65
C ASN A 156 7.28 9.13 4.81
N GLY A 157 6.39 9.03 5.81
CA GLY A 157 5.74 7.80 6.23
C GLY A 157 4.66 7.34 5.27
N VAL A 158 4.03 8.26 4.52
CA VAL A 158 3.03 7.92 3.50
C VAL A 158 3.68 7.16 2.35
N SER A 159 4.74 7.70 1.74
CA SER A 159 5.47 6.99 0.68
C SER A 159 6.03 5.66 1.17
N LEU A 160 6.46 5.58 2.44
CA LEU A 160 6.97 4.33 3.00
C LEU A 160 5.87 3.29 3.11
N ALA A 161 4.73 3.64 3.70
CA ALA A 161 3.58 2.73 3.84
C ALA A 161 3.09 2.26 2.47
N ALA A 162 2.99 3.15 1.48
CA ALA A 162 2.64 2.81 0.10
C ALA A 162 3.67 1.87 -0.53
N THR A 163 4.97 2.11 -0.33
CA THR A 163 6.04 1.24 -0.84
C THR A 163 6.01 -0.15 -0.21
N LEU A 164 5.77 -0.25 1.10
CA LEU A 164 5.70 -1.56 1.78
C LEU A 164 4.45 -2.34 1.33
N ALA A 165 3.31 -1.66 1.21
CA ALA A 165 2.08 -2.26 0.74
C ALA A 165 2.15 -2.70 -0.74
N SER A 166 2.78 -1.90 -1.62
CA SER A 166 2.96 -2.29 -3.02
C SER A 166 3.89 -3.49 -3.17
N ASN A 167 4.97 -3.55 -2.38
CA ASN A 167 5.83 -4.73 -2.32
C ASN A 167 5.07 -5.97 -1.82
N PHE A 168 4.25 -5.82 -0.77
CA PHE A 168 3.42 -6.91 -0.26
C PHE A 168 2.43 -7.42 -1.32
N ILE A 169 1.72 -6.53 -2.02
CA ILE A 169 0.78 -6.93 -3.07
C ILE A 169 1.51 -7.62 -4.21
N ALA A 170 2.63 -7.06 -4.68
CA ALA A 170 3.42 -7.67 -5.74
C ALA A 170 3.93 -9.07 -5.35
N GLU A 171 4.47 -9.24 -4.13
CA GLU A 171 4.97 -10.54 -3.68
C GLU A 171 3.90 -11.64 -3.63
N ASN A 172 2.66 -11.29 -3.31
CA ASN A 172 1.57 -12.25 -3.11
C ASN A 172 0.64 -12.41 -4.32
N TYR A 173 0.48 -11.38 -5.14
CA TYR A 173 -0.55 -11.31 -6.19
C TYR A 173 -0.02 -10.91 -7.57
N GLN A 174 1.29 -10.72 -7.76
CA GLN A 174 1.85 -10.31 -9.05
C GLN A 174 1.40 -11.22 -10.20
N GLN A 175 1.46 -12.55 -10.04
CA GLN A 175 1.07 -13.44 -11.13
C GLN A 175 -0.41 -13.30 -11.50
N PHE A 176 -1.27 -13.12 -10.50
CA PHE A 176 -2.70 -12.87 -10.71
C PHE A 176 -2.90 -11.55 -11.46
N LEU A 177 -2.29 -10.46 -11.01
CA LEU A 177 -2.42 -9.13 -11.62
C LEU A 177 -1.87 -9.09 -13.05
N LEU A 178 -0.72 -9.71 -13.30
CA LEU A 178 -0.15 -9.81 -14.64
C LEU A 178 -1.05 -10.59 -15.60
N ASN A 179 -1.79 -11.60 -15.11
CA ASN A 179 -2.77 -12.32 -15.93
C ASN A 179 -4.02 -11.48 -16.25
N GLN A 180 -4.33 -10.49 -15.41
CA GLN A 180 -5.43 -9.54 -15.63
C GLN A 180 -5.02 -8.30 -16.44
N GLY A 181 -3.72 -8.13 -16.72
CA GLY A 181 -3.20 -6.98 -17.46
C GLY A 181 -2.76 -5.79 -16.61
N GLY A 182 -2.79 -5.90 -15.27
CA GLY A 182 -2.48 -4.81 -14.34
C GLY A 182 -3.41 -4.80 -13.13
N LEU A 183 -3.19 -3.89 -12.20
CA LEU A 183 -4.11 -3.64 -11.08
C LEU A 183 -5.37 -2.93 -11.55
N VAL A 184 -5.24 -1.86 -12.33
CA VAL A 184 -6.33 -1.05 -12.86
C VAL A 184 -7.28 -1.90 -13.71
N GLU A 185 -6.73 -2.73 -14.59
CA GLU A 185 -7.52 -3.67 -15.40
C GLU A 185 -8.22 -4.72 -14.55
N ALA A 186 -7.53 -5.29 -13.54
CA ALA A 186 -8.15 -6.23 -12.61
C ALA A 186 -9.31 -5.60 -11.84
N VAL A 187 -9.18 -4.35 -11.40
CA VAL A 187 -10.24 -3.60 -10.71
C VAL A 187 -11.41 -3.31 -11.65
N THR A 188 -11.14 -2.93 -12.89
CA THR A 188 -12.18 -2.65 -13.89
C THR A 188 -12.98 -3.90 -14.25
N ALA A 189 -12.31 -5.05 -14.34
CA ALA A 189 -12.95 -6.35 -14.58
C ALA A 189 -13.72 -6.90 -13.37
N SER A 190 -13.44 -6.39 -12.16
CA SER A 190 -14.10 -6.83 -10.93
C SER A 190 -15.49 -6.21 -10.79
N GLN A 191 -16.53 -7.04 -10.63
CA GLN A 191 -17.84 -6.55 -10.19
C GLN A 191 -17.78 -6.19 -8.69
N PRO A 192 -18.52 -5.16 -8.25
CA PRO A 192 -18.66 -4.83 -6.82
C PRO A 192 -19.31 -5.97 -6.01
#